data_AF-A0A7Y6FCJ2-F1
#
_entry.id   AF-A0A7Y6FCJ2-F1
#
_cell.length_a   1.000
_cell.length_b   1.000
_cell.length_c   1.000
_cell.angle_alpha   90.00
_cell.angle_beta   90.00
_cell.angle_gamma   90.00
#
_symmetry.space_group_name_H-M   'P 1'
#
loop_
_entity.id
_entity.type
_entity.pdbx_description
1 polymer ?
#
loop_
_entity_poly.entity_id
_entity_poly.type
_entity_poly.pdbx_seq_one_letter_code
_entity_poly.pdbx_strand_id
1 'polypeptide(L)'
;GPNGEKTIVQHIHDGEVDLIVNTPYGTGGRLDGYEIRTAAVSRSVPCLTTVQALAAAVQGIDALNHGGVDVRSLQEHAEQLTEMTLRDQLDADEGIEVSRATETARRASAVPIM
;
A
#
# COMPACT_ATOMS: atom_id res chain seq x y z
N GLY A 1 -3.75 19.37 30.51
CA GLY A 1 -5.00 20.01 30.13
C GLY A 1 -5.35 21.04 31.18
N PRO A 2 -6.63 21.38 31.33
CA PRO A 2 -7.09 22.44 32.24
C PRO A 2 -6.68 22.22 33.72
N ASN A 3 -6.34 21.00 34.13
CA ASN A 3 -5.96 20.70 35.51
C ASN A 3 -4.46 20.34 35.66
N GLY A 4 -3.62 20.77 34.71
CA GLY A 4 -2.18 20.54 34.75
C GLY A 4 -1.72 19.19 34.18
N GLU A 5 -2.60 18.43 33.52
CA GLU A 5 -2.19 17.21 32.82
C GLU A 5 -1.19 17.55 31.70
N LYS A 6 -0.24 16.64 31.42
CA LYS A 6 0.63 16.81 30.26
C LYS A 6 -0.20 16.90 28.97
N THR A 7 0.18 17.77 28.06
CA THR A 7 -0.39 17.85 26.71
C THR A 7 0.24 16.80 25.82
N ILE A 8 -0.42 16.45 24.71
CA ILE A 8 0.16 15.50 23.74
C ILE A 8 1.51 15.98 23.20
N VAL A 9 1.67 17.29 22.98
CA VAL A 9 2.94 17.90 22.54
C VAL A 9 4.05 17.68 23.58
N GLN A 10 3.72 17.77 24.87
CA GLN A 10 4.67 17.47 25.95
C GLN A 10 5.05 15.99 25.99
N HIS A 11 4.08 15.08 25.86
CA HIS A 11 4.36 13.64 25.75
C HIS A 11 5.28 13.30 24.57
N ILE A 12 5.06 13.93 23.40
CA ILE A 12 5.94 13.78 22.23
C ILE A 12 7.34 14.28 22.57
N HIS A 13 7.46 15.46 23.18
CA HIS A 13 8.76 16.00 23.57
C HIS A 13 9.46 15.18 24.64
N ASP A 14 8.75 14.49 25.51
CA ASP A 14 9.33 13.63 26.53
C ASP A 14 9.73 12.24 25.98
N GLY A 15 9.46 11.97 24.69
CA GLY A 15 9.77 10.68 24.06
C GLY A 15 8.82 9.56 24.47
N GLU A 16 7.64 9.91 24.98
CA GLU A 16 6.62 8.96 25.45
C GLU A 16 5.68 8.49 24.32
N VAL A 17 5.95 8.87 23.07
CA VAL A 17 5.13 8.57 21.90
C VAL A 17 5.99 8.04 20.75
N ASP A 18 5.72 6.80 20.34
CA ASP A 18 6.47 6.12 19.26
C ASP A 18 5.85 6.29 17.86
N LEU A 19 4.55 6.60 17.79
CA LEU A 19 3.81 6.77 16.54
C LEU A 19 2.62 7.72 16.74
N ILE A 20 2.40 8.61 15.77
CA ILE A 20 1.26 9.55 15.77
C ILE A 20 0.35 9.24 14.59
N VAL A 21 -0.96 9.18 14.84
CA VAL A 21 -2.01 9.19 13.82
C VAL A 21 -2.83 10.46 13.97
N ASN A 22 -2.61 11.42 13.07
CA ASN A 22 -3.29 12.70 13.05
C ASN A 22 -4.08 12.84 11.74
N THR A 23 -5.29 12.30 11.69
CA THR A 23 -6.19 12.42 10.52
C THR A 23 -7.05 13.68 10.65
N PRO A 24 -6.66 14.84 10.09
CA PRO A 24 -7.45 16.05 10.23
C PRO A 24 -8.82 15.89 9.55
N TYR A 25 -9.88 16.30 10.23
CA TYR A 25 -11.23 16.42 9.66
C TYR A 25 -11.81 17.79 10.02
N GLY A 26 -12.35 18.51 9.03
CA GLY A 26 -12.93 19.86 9.22
C GLY A 26 -11.91 20.99 9.49
N THR A 27 -12.40 22.19 9.80
CA THR A 27 -11.60 23.42 10.01
C THR A 27 -11.11 23.64 11.45
N GLY A 28 -11.72 22.96 12.44
CA GLY A 28 -11.47 23.21 13.87
C GLY A 28 -10.15 22.66 14.42
N GLY A 29 -9.58 21.59 13.85
CA GLY A 29 -8.35 20.95 14.33
C GLY A 29 -7.03 21.53 13.78
N ARG A 30 -7.05 22.73 13.19
CA ARG A 30 -5.89 23.25 12.42
C ARG A 30 -4.73 23.73 13.29
N LEU A 31 -5.01 24.36 14.44
CA LEU A 31 -3.98 24.85 15.36
C LEU A 31 -3.27 23.69 16.06
N ASP A 32 -4.01 22.86 16.78
CA ASP A 32 -3.45 21.73 17.54
C ASP A 32 -2.74 20.73 16.61
N GLY A 33 -3.32 20.47 15.43
CA GLY A 33 -2.68 19.61 14.44
C GLY A 33 -1.35 20.15 13.92
N TYR A 34 -1.18 21.47 13.80
CA TYR A 34 0.10 22.07 13.42
C TYR A 34 1.15 21.84 14.51
N GLU A 35 0.80 22.06 15.78
CA GLU A 35 1.71 21.87 16.91
C GLU A 35 2.12 20.39 17.05
N ILE A 36 1.18 19.45 16.95
CA ILE A 36 1.45 18.01 16.99
C ILE A 36 2.42 17.60 15.88
N ARG A 37 2.16 18.00 14.63
CA ARG A 37 3.04 17.65 13.50
C ARG A 37 4.42 18.29 13.61
N THR A 38 4.50 19.51 14.14
CA THR A 38 5.78 20.20 14.40
C THR A 38 6.59 19.48 15.47
N ALA A 39 5.94 19.10 16.58
CA ALA A 39 6.56 18.32 17.64
C ALA A 39 7.06 16.95 17.12
N ALA A 40 6.25 16.26 16.32
CA ALA A 40 6.60 14.98 15.70
C ALA A 40 7.89 15.09 14.88
N VAL A 41 7.98 16.08 13.99
CA VAL A 41 9.20 16.32 13.18
C VAL A 41 10.40 16.62 14.06
N SER A 42 10.24 17.46 15.08
CA SER A 42 11.34 17.85 15.98
C SER A 42 11.94 16.67 16.78
N ARG A 43 11.14 15.63 17.02
CA ARG A 43 11.53 14.43 17.76
C ARG A 43 11.72 13.19 16.87
N SER A 44 11.61 13.36 15.55
CA SER A 44 11.66 12.26 14.57
C SER A 44 10.65 11.13 14.86
N VAL A 45 9.48 11.49 15.40
CA VAL A 45 8.37 10.55 15.61
C VAL A 45 7.57 10.42 14.31
N PRO A 46 7.36 9.22 13.77
CA PRO A 46 6.51 9.02 12.60
C PRO A 46 5.10 9.58 12.81
N CYS A 47 4.60 10.35 11.84
CA CYS A 47 3.28 10.97 11.92
C CYS A 47 2.46 10.68 10.65
N LEU A 48 1.43 9.86 10.80
CA LEU A 48 0.52 9.47 9.72
C LEU A 48 -0.68 10.42 9.68
N THR A 49 -0.97 10.97 8.50
CA THR A 49 -2.03 11.99 8.35
C THR A 49 -3.27 11.50 7.62
N THR A 50 -3.27 10.25 7.17
CA THR A 50 -4.37 9.64 6.42
C THR A 50 -4.70 8.26 6.98
N VAL A 51 -5.95 7.85 6.81
CA VAL A 51 -6.39 6.50 7.19
C VAL A 51 -5.71 5.44 6.32
N GLN A 52 -5.43 5.76 5.05
CA GLN A 52 -4.70 4.89 4.13
C GLN A 52 -3.27 4.65 4.59
N ALA A 53 -2.58 5.69 5.08
CA ALA A 53 -1.25 5.54 5.65
C ALA A 53 -1.27 4.68 6.92
N LEU A 54 -2.29 4.84 7.77
CA LEU A 54 -2.50 3.96 8.92
C LEU A 54 -2.71 2.51 8.49
N ALA A 55 -3.56 2.25 7.49
CA ALA A 55 -3.79 0.89 7.00
C ALA A 55 -2.51 0.24 6.47
N ALA A 56 -1.70 0.98 5.70
CA ALA A 56 -0.40 0.51 5.21
C ALA A 56 0.59 0.23 6.36
N ALA A 57 0.62 1.10 7.38
CA ALA A 57 1.47 0.88 8.56
C ALA A 57 1.09 -0.38 9.34
N VAL A 58 -0.22 -0.63 9.52
CA VAL A 58 -0.72 -1.86 10.15
C VAL A 58 -0.30 -3.09 9.36
N GLN A 59 -0.44 -3.08 8.03
CA GLN A 59 0.01 -4.19 7.17
C GLN A 59 1.52 -4.41 7.28
N GLY A 60 2.33 -3.34 7.33
CA GLY A 60 3.77 -3.44 7.53
C GLY A 60 4.14 -4.05 8.89
N ILE A 61 3.50 -3.60 9.97
CA ILE A 61 3.70 -4.17 11.32
C ILE A 61 3.31 -5.65 11.36
N ASP A 62 2.20 -6.00 10.73
CA ASP A 62 1.73 -7.39 10.66
C ASP A 62 2.71 -8.29 9.90
N ALA A 63 3.23 -7.83 8.75
CA ALA A 63 4.26 -8.55 8.00
C ALA A 63 5.55 -8.74 8.82
N LEU A 64 5.97 -7.71 9.59
CA LEU A 64 7.12 -7.82 10.48
C LEU A 64 6.91 -8.85 11.59
N ASN A 65 5.70 -8.94 12.14
CA ASN A 65 5.37 -9.92 13.17
C ASN A 65 5.36 -11.37 12.64
N HIS A 66 5.15 -11.57 11.34
CA HIS A 66 4.99 -12.90 10.72
C HIS A 66 6.26 -13.46 10.04
N GLY A 67 7.42 -12.80 10.15
CA GLY A 67 8.67 -13.33 9.58
C GLY A 67 9.63 -12.29 9.02
N GLY A 68 9.27 -11.01 9.07
CA GLY A 68 10.18 -9.92 8.71
C GLY A 68 10.27 -9.63 7.22
N VAL A 69 11.15 -8.70 6.88
CA VAL A 69 11.42 -8.27 5.49
C VAL A 69 12.71 -8.96 5.04
N ASP A 70 12.65 -9.62 3.88
CA ASP A 70 13.85 -10.16 3.23
C ASP A 70 14.40 -9.16 2.19
N VAL A 71 15.67 -9.31 1.85
CA VAL A 71 16.36 -8.43 0.91
C VAL A 71 16.50 -9.11 -0.45
N ARG A 72 16.48 -8.32 -1.51
CA ARG A 72 16.79 -8.76 -2.86
C ARG A 72 17.56 -7.66 -3.59
N SER A 73 18.48 -8.06 -4.47
CA SER A 73 19.12 -7.10 -5.36
C SER A 73 18.13 -6.51 -6.37
N LEU A 74 18.40 -5.29 -6.83
CA LEU A 74 17.58 -4.65 -7.87
C LEU A 74 17.61 -5.43 -9.19
N GLN A 75 18.72 -6.13 -9.45
CA GLN A 75 18.92 -6.97 -10.63
C GLN A 75 17.99 -8.18 -10.61
N GLU A 76 18.00 -8.98 -9.55
CA GLU A 76 17.10 -10.13 -9.39
C GLU A 76 15.62 -9.69 -9.37
N HIS A 77 15.33 -8.51 -8.81
CA HIS A 77 13.98 -7.96 -8.85
C HIS A 77 13.54 -7.62 -10.28
N ALA A 78 14.41 -6.98 -11.08
CA ALA A 78 14.13 -6.64 -12.48
C ALA A 78 13.96 -7.89 -13.36
N GLU A 79 14.77 -8.92 -13.13
CA GLU A 79 14.63 -10.23 -13.80
C GLU A 79 13.28 -10.86 -13.50
N GLN A 80 12.87 -10.93 -12.22
CA GLN A 80 11.56 -11.50 -11.85
C GLN A 80 10.38 -10.73 -12.46
N LEU A 81 10.44 -9.39 -12.47
CA LEU A 81 9.40 -8.58 -13.11
C LEU A 81 9.32 -8.86 -14.62
N THR A 82 10.48 -9.05 -15.26
CA THR A 82 10.55 -9.41 -16.67
C THR A 82 9.95 -10.79 -16.90
N GLU A 83 10.27 -11.79 -16.07
CA GLU A 83 9.67 -13.13 -16.14
C GLU A 83 8.16 -13.11 -15.95
N MET A 84 7.66 -12.34 -14.97
CA MET A 84 6.23 -12.23 -14.70
C MET A 84 5.50 -11.58 -15.88
N THR A 85 6.09 -10.53 -16.47
CA THR A 85 5.56 -9.88 -17.67
C THR A 85 5.53 -10.83 -18.87
N LEU A 86 6.58 -11.64 -19.07
CA LEU A 86 6.63 -12.62 -20.14
C LEU A 86 5.58 -13.73 -19.94
N ARG A 87 5.37 -14.18 -18.69
CA ARG A 87 4.30 -15.14 -18.37
C ARG A 87 2.92 -14.59 -18.69
N ASP A 88 2.62 -13.37 -18.27
CA ASP A 88 1.33 -12.72 -18.58
C ASP A 88 1.10 -12.57 -20.10
N GLN A 89 2.18 -12.32 -20.87
CA GLN A 89 2.10 -12.24 -22.34
C GLN A 89 1.87 -13.61 -22.99
N LEU A 90 2.54 -14.65 -22.50
CA LEU A 90 2.33 -16.02 -22.98
C LEU A 90 0.90 -16.50 -22.69
N ASP A 91 0.39 -16.25 -21.49
CA ASP A 91 -0.98 -16.60 -21.10
C ASP A 91 -2.02 -15.84 -21.96
N ALA A 92 -1.74 -14.58 -22.32
CA ALA A 92 -2.59 -13.80 -23.22
C ALA A 92 -2.56 -14.33 -24.66
N ASP A 93 -1.38 -14.68 -25.18
CA ASP A 93 -1.22 -15.21 -26.54
C ASP A 93 -1.85 -16.62 -26.68
N GLU A 94 -1.68 -17.50 -25.69
CA GLU A 94 -2.39 -18.78 -25.64
C GLU A 94 -3.91 -18.57 -25.59
N GLY A 95 -4.39 -17.61 -24.79
CA GLY A 95 -5.81 -17.23 -24.76
C GLY A 95 -6.35 -16.76 -26.11
N ILE A 96 -5.55 -15.99 -26.86
CA ILE A 96 -5.89 -15.51 -28.21
C ILE A 96 -5.91 -16.68 -29.21
N GLU A 97 -4.93 -17.58 -29.15
CA GLU A 97 -4.83 -18.73 -30.05
C GLU A 97 -5.99 -19.72 -29.85
N VAL A 98 -6.34 -20.02 -28.60
CA VAL A 98 -7.51 -20.85 -28.25
C VAL A 98 -8.82 -20.20 -28.72
N SER A 99 -8.96 -18.87 -28.61
CA SER A 99 -10.13 -18.14 -29.12
C SER A 99 -10.24 -18.19 -30.64
N ARG A 100 -9.12 -18.12 -31.39
CA ARG A 100 -9.10 -18.24 -32.86
C ARG A 100 -9.40 -19.67 -33.33
N ALA A 101 -8.90 -20.68 -32.64
CA ALA A 101 -9.16 -22.08 -32.96
C ALA A 101 -10.65 -22.42 -32.78
N THR A 102 -11.29 -21.94 -31.70
CA THR A 102 -12.72 -22.14 -31.44
C THR A 102 -13.64 -21.37 -32.40
N GLU A 103 -13.28 -20.15 -32.80
CA GLU A 103 -13.98 -19.37 -33.85
C GLU A 103 -13.90 -20.06 -35.22
N THR A 104 -12.72 -20.57 -35.59
CA THR A 104 -12.49 -21.28 -36.86
C THR A 104 -13.27 -22.60 -36.92
N ALA A 105 -13.31 -23.35 -35.81
CA ALA A 105 -14.11 -24.57 -35.69
C ALA A 105 -15.63 -24.29 -35.77
N ARG A 106 -16.12 -23.20 -35.17
CA ARG A 106 -17.53 -22.76 -35.29
C ARG A 106 -17.91 -22.36 -36.72
N ARG A 107 -17.01 -21.72 -37.48
CA ARG A 107 -17.24 -21.39 -38.90
C ARG A 107 -17.23 -22.64 -39.80
N ALA A 108 -16.39 -23.62 -39.52
CA ALA A 108 -16.31 -24.85 -40.30
C ALA A 108 -17.49 -25.81 -40.07
N SER A 109 -18.20 -25.73 -38.93
CA SER A 109 -19.40 -26.55 -38.66
C SER A 109 -20.71 -25.96 -39.19
N ALA A 110 -20.67 -24.78 -39.84
CA ALA A 110 -21.83 -24.15 -40.46
C ALA A 110 -21.87 -24.46 -41.98
N VAL A 111 -22.03 -25.75 -42.31
CA VAL A 111 -22.41 -26.18 -43.67
C VAL A 111 -23.94 -26.28 -43.70
N PRO A 112 -24.65 -25.71 -44.71
CA PRO A 112 -26.09 -25.59 -44.67
C PRO A 112 -26.76 -26.95 -44.91
N ILE A 113 -27.77 -27.26 -44.10
CA ILE A 113 -28.74 -28.30 -44.44
C ILE A 113 -29.72 -27.67 -45.45
N MET A 114 -29.50 -28.03 -46.72
CA MET A 114 -30.37 -27.96 -47.91
C MET A 114 -30.88 -26.59 -48.38
#